data_AF-A0A7L4FT00-F1
#
_entry.id   AF-A0A7L4FT00-F1
#
_cell.length_a   1.000
_cell.length_b   1.000
_cell.length_c   1.000
_cell.angle_alpha   90.00
_cell.angle_beta   90.00
_cell.angle_gamma   90.00
#
_symmetry.space_group_name_H-M   'P 1'
#
loop_
_entity.id
_entity.type
_entity.pdbx_description
1 polymer ?
#
loop_
_entity_poly.entity_id
_entity_poly.type
_entity_poly.pdbx_seq_one_letter_code
_entity_poly.pdbx_strand_id
1 'polypeptide(L)'
;MAEFLLPGSNNFHKFTHESLAAIKKRIAAKRNSRRNTIDQKPEEKTRPQLDLKAFQKLPALYGNPPPDLIGEPLEDIDPYYKDSKVFIVLNKQKTIFRFTATRALWILSPFHPIRRTAIKILVHS
;
A
#
# COMPACT_ATOMS: atom_id res chain seq x y z
N MET A 1 23.22 -5.66 0.82
CA MET A 1 23.26 -4.37 1.53
C MET A 1 21.87 -3.75 1.39
N ALA A 2 21.13 -3.59 2.50
CA ALA A 2 19.82 -2.95 2.46
C ALA A 2 20.04 -1.45 2.32
N GLU A 3 19.68 -0.87 1.17
CA GLU A 3 19.64 0.58 1.03
C GLU A 3 18.56 1.12 1.98
N PHE A 4 18.99 1.62 3.14
CA PHE A 4 18.20 2.55 3.93
C PHE A 4 18.18 3.88 3.19
N LEU A 5 17.41 3.95 2.10
CA LEU A 5 16.93 5.23 1.59
C LEU A 5 16.11 5.82 2.73
N LEU A 6 16.65 6.84 3.42
CA LEU A 6 15.83 7.70 4.26
C LEU A 6 14.60 8.07 3.42
N PRO A 7 13.36 7.90 3.92
CA PRO A 7 12.18 8.22 3.15
C PRO A 7 12.14 9.73 2.88
N GLY A 8 12.86 10.19 1.87
CA GLY A 8 12.82 11.56 1.39
C GLY A 8 11.38 11.95 1.05
N SER A 9 11.14 13.25 0.96
CA SER A 9 9.83 13.88 0.76
C SER A 9 9.02 13.39 -0.46
N ASN A 10 9.59 12.55 -1.32
CA ASN A 10 9.04 12.14 -2.62
C ASN A 10 8.70 10.64 -2.74
N ASN A 11 8.58 9.89 -1.62
CA ASN A 11 8.30 8.45 -1.67
C ASN A 11 6.82 8.07 -1.89
N PHE A 12 5.94 9.05 -2.11
CA PHE A 12 4.53 8.78 -2.38
C PHE A 12 4.32 8.51 -3.86
N HIS A 13 3.97 7.26 -4.18
CA HIS A 13 3.65 6.85 -5.54
C HIS A 13 2.16 6.57 -5.67
N LYS A 14 1.55 7.00 -6.78
CA LYS A 14 0.15 6.68 -7.08
C LYS A 14 0.01 5.18 -7.25
N PHE A 15 -1.03 4.61 -6.67
CA PHE A 15 -1.40 3.23 -6.91
C PHE A 15 -2.06 3.10 -8.28
N THR A 16 -1.35 2.48 -9.22
CA THR A 16 -1.77 2.33 -10.62
C THR A 16 -2.08 0.87 -10.98
N HIS A 17 -2.58 0.66 -12.20
CA HIS A 17 -2.73 -0.68 -12.76
C HIS A 17 -1.39 -1.44 -12.80
N GLU A 18 -0.29 -0.73 -13.06
CA GLU A 18 1.06 -1.28 -13.06
C GLU A 18 1.49 -1.69 -11.64
N SER A 19 1.23 -0.87 -10.63
CA SER A 19 1.47 -1.20 -9.22
C SER A 19 0.78 -2.52 -8.84
N LEU A 20 -0.51 -2.65 -9.20
CA LEU A 20 -1.27 -3.88 -8.93
C LEU A 20 -0.74 -5.09 -9.73
N ALA A 21 -0.33 -4.89 -10.98
CA ALA A 21 0.26 -5.95 -11.80
C ALA A 21 1.60 -6.43 -11.23
N ALA A 22 2.45 -5.50 -10.79
CA ALA A 22 3.73 -5.80 -10.14
C ALA A 22 3.54 -6.60 -8.85
N ILE A 23 2.59 -6.20 -7.99
CA ILE A 23 2.22 -6.96 -6.78
C ILE A 23 1.74 -8.37 -7.15
N LYS A 24 0.83 -8.50 -8.12
CA LYS A 24 0.35 -9.82 -8.57
C LYS A 24 1.49 -10.70 -9.08
N LYS A 25 2.43 -10.13 -9.85
CA LYS A 25 3.60 -10.84 -10.36
C LYS A 25 4.49 -11.33 -9.22
N ARG A 26 4.79 -10.48 -8.22
CA ARG A 26 5.57 -10.87 -7.03
C ARG A 26 4.91 -12.00 -6.23
N ILE A 27 3.60 -11.88 -5.96
CA ILE A 27 2.82 -12.92 -5.26
C ILE A 27 2.86 -14.25 -6.02
N ALA A 28 2.68 -14.22 -7.34
CA ALA A 28 2.71 -15.42 -8.17
C ALA A 28 4.11 -16.08 -8.19
N ALA A 29 5.17 -15.29 -8.37
CA ALA A 29 6.55 -15.77 -8.33
C ALA A 29 6.90 -16.41 -6.97
N LYS A 30 6.49 -15.77 -5.88
CA LYS A 30 6.68 -16.29 -4.52
C LYS A 30 5.93 -17.60 -4.29
N ARG A 31 4.69 -17.71 -4.79
CA ARG A 31 3.89 -18.95 -4.73
C ARG A 31 4.53 -20.08 -5.54
N ASN A 32 5.08 -19.79 -6.72
CA ASN A 32 5.75 -20.79 -7.55
C ASN A 32 7.07 -21.26 -6.89
N SER A 33 7.85 -20.32 -6.33
CA SER A 33 9.10 -20.66 -5.64
C SER A 33 8.85 -21.60 -4.45
N ARG A 34 7.82 -21.33 -3.64
CA ARG A 34 7.42 -22.20 -2.51
C ARG A 34 6.90 -23.58 -2.94
N ARG A 35 6.30 -23.70 -4.14
CA ARG A 35 5.87 -25.00 -4.68
C ARG A 35 7.05 -25.84 -5.16
N ASN A 36 8.10 -25.20 -5.66
CA ASN A 36 9.26 -25.87 -6.23
C ASN A 36 10.33 -26.23 -5.18
N THR A 37 10.23 -25.70 -3.96
CA THR A 37 11.18 -25.96 -2.87
C THR A 37 10.42 -26.42 -1.64
N ILE A 38 10.43 -27.74 -1.39
CA ILE A 38 9.75 -28.36 -0.24
C ILE A 38 10.43 -27.99 1.10
N ASP A 39 11.70 -27.55 1.07
CA ASP A 39 12.53 -27.27 2.26
C ASP A 39 12.89 -25.78 2.45
N GLN A 40 11.96 -24.85 2.26
CA GLN A 40 12.24 -23.44 2.64
C GLN A 40 11.99 -23.22 4.13
N LYS A 41 13.06 -22.85 4.85
CA LYS A 41 13.02 -22.30 6.22
C LYS A 41 11.91 -21.24 6.29
N PRO A 42 11.08 -21.20 7.35
CA PRO A 42 10.01 -20.22 7.47
C PRO A 42 10.57 -18.82 7.24
N GLU A 43 10.14 -18.14 6.17
CA GLU A 43 10.44 -16.72 5.99
C GLU A 43 10.04 -16.00 7.28
N GLU A 44 10.96 -15.24 7.86
CA GLU A 44 10.67 -14.40 9.01
C GLU A 44 9.47 -13.53 8.65
N LYS A 45 8.35 -13.74 9.35
CA LYS A 45 7.17 -12.89 9.19
C LYS A 45 7.54 -11.53 9.77
N THR A 46 7.99 -10.62 8.92
CA THR A 46 8.07 -9.19 9.25
C THR A 46 6.72 -8.76 9.81
N ARG A 47 6.74 -7.95 10.86
CA ARG A 47 5.51 -7.38 11.46
C ARG A 47 5.23 -6.03 10.79
N PRO A 48 3.95 -5.59 10.69
CA PRO A 48 3.63 -4.23 10.29
C PRO A 48 4.33 -3.24 11.21
N GLN A 49 4.74 -2.09 10.67
CA GLN A 49 5.33 -1.04 11.47
C GLN A 49 4.26 -0.37 12.35
N LEU A 50 4.55 -0.18 13.64
CA LEU A 50 3.57 0.28 14.63
C LEU A 50 3.13 1.74 14.39
N ASP A 51 4.08 2.57 13.97
CA ASP A 51 3.94 3.99 13.63
C ASP A 51 3.19 4.22 12.32
N LEU A 52 3.13 3.19 11.46
CA LEU A 52 2.37 3.22 10.22
C LEU A 52 0.96 2.64 10.36
N LYS A 53 0.46 2.24 11.53
CA LYS A 53 -0.87 1.61 11.66
C LYS A 53 -1.99 2.45 11.04
N ALA A 54 -3.04 1.79 10.53
CA ALA A 54 -4.20 2.48 9.99
C ALA A 54 -4.84 3.39 11.05
N PHE A 55 -5.38 4.52 10.58
CA PHE A 55 -5.94 5.61 11.38
C PHE A 55 -4.92 6.35 12.27
N GLN A 56 -3.63 6.06 12.16
CA GLN A 56 -2.59 6.89 12.75
C GLN A 56 -2.13 7.99 11.78
N LYS A 57 -1.59 9.06 12.36
CA LYS A 57 -0.96 10.14 11.62
C LYS A 57 0.40 9.68 11.11
N LEU A 58 0.68 9.93 9.84
CA LEU A 58 1.96 9.66 9.21
C LEU A 58 3.11 10.32 10.00
N PRO A 59 4.14 9.55 10.42
CA PRO A 59 5.30 10.10 11.11
C PRO A 59 6.01 11.18 10.29
N ALA A 60 6.55 12.19 10.98
CA ALA A 60 7.20 13.34 10.35
C ALA A 60 8.38 12.95 9.43
N LEU A 61 9.02 11.81 9.70
CA LEU A 61 10.14 11.29 8.92
C LEU A 61 9.80 10.96 7.46
N TYR A 62 8.52 10.71 7.14
CA TYR A 62 8.04 10.47 5.76
C TYR A 62 7.71 11.77 5.00
N GLY A 63 7.87 12.93 5.65
CA GLY A 63 7.63 14.23 5.04
C GLY A 63 6.17 14.63 4.90
N ASN A 64 5.91 15.54 3.96
CA ASN A 64 4.57 15.99 3.59
C ASN A 64 4.20 15.38 2.24
N PRO A 65 3.08 14.66 2.11
CA PRO A 65 2.58 14.27 0.80
C PRO A 65 2.24 15.54 -0.02
N PRO A 66 2.58 15.57 -1.33
CA PRO A 66 2.13 16.62 -2.24
C PRO A 66 0.60 16.80 -2.19
N PRO A 67 0.08 18.03 -2.32
CA PRO A 67 -1.36 18.30 -2.28
C PRO A 67 -2.17 17.46 -3.27
N ASP A 68 -1.61 17.20 -4.46
CA ASP A 68 -2.25 16.40 -5.53
C ASP A 68 -2.40 14.91 -5.20
N LEU A 69 -1.74 14.44 -4.14
CA LEU A 69 -1.79 13.05 -3.69
C LEU A 69 -2.73 12.86 -2.48
N ILE A 70 -3.25 13.94 -1.90
CA ILE A 70 -4.23 13.87 -0.82
C ILE A 70 -5.54 13.31 -1.34
N GLY A 71 -6.07 12.27 -0.69
CA GLY A 71 -7.28 11.59 -1.12
C GLY A 71 -7.11 10.71 -2.36
N GLU A 72 -5.91 10.63 -2.93
CA GLU A 72 -5.59 9.72 -4.03
C GLU A 72 -5.14 8.35 -3.48
N PRO A 73 -5.39 7.24 -4.20
CA PRO A 73 -4.85 5.94 -3.84
C PRO A 73 -3.34 5.92 -4.12
N LEU A 74 -2.56 5.58 -3.10
CA LEU A 74 -1.11 5.52 -3.10
C LEU A 74 -0.62 4.11 -2.79
N GLU A 75 0.58 3.77 -3.25
CA GLU A 75 1.27 2.55 -2.84
C GLU A 75 1.52 2.55 -1.32
N ASP A 76 1.42 1.38 -0.68
CA ASP A 76 1.65 1.28 0.77
C ASP A 76 3.15 1.44 1.05
N ILE A 77 3.47 2.39 1.92
CA ILE A 77 4.83 2.73 2.32
C ILE A 77 5.42 1.74 3.33
N ASP A 78 4.59 0.92 3.99
CA ASP A 78 5.06 -0.10 4.92
C ASP A 78 5.54 -1.34 4.12
N PRO A 79 6.84 -1.71 4.20
CA PRO A 79 7.39 -2.86 3.49
C PRO A 79 6.68 -4.19 3.81
N TYR A 80 5.99 -4.28 4.95
CA TYR A 80 5.15 -5.42 5.31
C TYR A 80 4.11 -5.74 4.22
N TYR A 81 3.54 -4.70 3.59
CA TYR A 81 2.48 -4.84 2.60
C TYR A 81 2.99 -4.93 1.15
N LYS A 82 4.31 -5.04 0.92
CA LYS A 82 4.89 -5.07 -0.44
C LYS A 82 4.32 -6.18 -1.35
N ASP A 83 3.93 -7.30 -0.76
CA ASP A 83 3.34 -8.47 -1.44
C ASP A 83 1.84 -8.63 -1.11
N SER A 84 1.20 -7.56 -0.65
CA SER A 84 -0.22 -7.52 -0.34
C SER A 84 -0.96 -6.68 -1.38
N LYS A 85 -2.16 -7.12 -1.75
CA LYS A 85 -3.05 -6.34 -2.62
C LYS A 85 -3.73 -5.25 -1.79
N VAL A 86 -2.98 -4.22 -1.43
CA VAL A 86 -3.47 -3.07 -0.65
C VAL A 86 -2.97 -1.75 -1.26
N PHE A 87 -3.63 -0.67 -0.91
CA PHE A 87 -3.22 0.70 -1.19
C PHE A 87 -3.58 1.58 0.01
N ILE A 88 -2.87 2.68 0.17
CA ILE A 88 -3.16 3.67 1.21
C ILE A 88 -3.83 4.90 0.61
N VAL A 89 -4.55 5.65 1.44
CA VAL A 89 -5.01 7.00 1.14
C VAL A 89 -4.64 7.87 2.34
N LEU A 90 -4.18 9.09 2.07
CA LEU A 90 -3.86 10.08 3.08
C LEU A 90 -4.87 11.23 3.02
N ASN A 91 -5.34 11.71 4.18
CA ASN A 91 -6.10 12.95 4.27
C ASN A 91 -5.18 14.17 4.49
N LYS A 92 -5.76 15.37 4.61
CA LYS A 92 -4.99 16.62 4.80
C LYS A 92 -4.17 16.63 6.11
N GLN A 93 -4.66 15.91 7.11
CA GLN A 93 -4.04 15.75 8.44
C GLN A 93 -3.00 14.62 8.44
N LYS A 94 -2.75 14.00 7.28
CA LYS A 94 -1.83 12.88 7.03
C LYS A 94 -2.21 11.58 7.74
N THR A 95 -3.49 11.37 8.04
CA THR A 95 -3.99 10.11 8.58
C THR A 95 -3.92 9.02 7.52
N ILE A 96 -3.37 7.86 7.89
CA ILE A 96 -3.20 6.71 7.01
C ILE A 96 -4.48 5.87 6.98
N PHE A 97 -5.12 5.77 5.81
CA PHE A 97 -6.23 4.84 5.57
C PHE A 97 -5.75 3.70 4.67
N ARG A 98 -6.01 2.44 5.05
CA ARG A 98 -5.63 1.26 4.27
C ARG A 98 -6.84 0.57 3.67
N PHE A 99 -6.76 0.29 2.38
CA PHE A 99 -7.81 -0.40 1.64
C PHE A 99 -7.24 -1.57 0.84
N THR A 100 -8.08 -2.58 0.60
CA THR A 100 -7.70 -3.74 -0.22
C THR A 100 -7.84 -3.44 -1.70
N ALA A 101 -6.89 -3.84 -2.53
CA ALA A 101 -6.97 -3.73 -3.99
C ALA A 101 -7.79 -4.88 -4.63
N THR A 102 -8.53 -5.66 -3.85
CA THR A 102 -9.46 -6.67 -4.34
C THR A 102 -10.74 -6.00 -4.86
N ARG A 103 -11.47 -6.68 -5.77
CA ARG A 103 -12.77 -6.18 -6.25
C ARG A 103 -13.79 -6.30 -5.11
N ALA A 104 -14.44 -5.19 -4.76
CA ALA A 104 -15.58 -5.20 -3.85
C ALA A 104 -16.86 -5.53 -4.64
N LEU A 105 -17.77 -6.31 -4.05
CA LEU A 105 -19.01 -6.76 -4.69
C LEU A 105 -18.78 -7.36 -6.09
N TRP A 106 -17.62 -8.02 -6.30
CA TRP A 106 -17.12 -8.54 -7.58
C TRP A 106 -16.89 -7.54 -8.72
N ILE A 107 -17.47 -6.34 -8.70
CA ILE A 107 -17.42 -5.34 -9.80
C ILE A 107 -16.59 -4.08 -9.47
N LEU A 108 -16.54 -3.66 -8.21
CA LEU A 108 -15.88 -2.40 -7.80
C LEU A 108 -14.38 -2.60 -7.59
N SER A 109 -13.63 -2.55 -8.70
CA SER A 109 -12.17 -2.54 -8.67
C SER A 109 -11.61 -1.33 -7.88
N PRO A 110 -10.37 -1.38 -7.37
CA PRO A 110 -9.73 -0.22 -6.73
C PRO A 110 -9.60 1.02 -7.64
N PHE A 111 -9.75 0.82 -8.96
CA PHE A 111 -9.72 1.89 -9.96
C PHE A 111 -11.12 2.36 -10.37
N HIS A 112 -12.18 1.76 -9.83
CA HIS A 112 -13.56 2.11 -10.17
C HIS A 112 -13.92 3.52 -9.65
N PRO A 113 -14.46 4.42 -10.49
CA PRO A 113 -14.77 5.80 -10.09
C PRO A 113 -15.66 5.89 -8.85
N ILE A 114 -16.77 5.15 -8.81
CA ILE A 114 -17.69 5.12 -7.65
C ILE A 114 -16.94 4.79 -6.35
N ARG A 115 -16.09 3.75 -6.38
CA ARG A 115 -15.33 3.33 -5.21
C ARG A 115 -14.33 4.40 -4.78
N ARG A 116 -13.64 5.03 -5.74
CA ARG A 116 -12.70 6.12 -5.46
C ARG A 116 -13.39 7.33 -4.85
N THR A 117 -14.54 7.73 -5.39
CA THR A 117 -15.34 8.84 -4.84
C THR A 117 -15.82 8.52 -3.43
N ALA A 118 -16.34 7.31 -3.18
CA ALA A 118 -16.76 6.89 -1.85
C ALA A 118 -15.61 6.93 -0.84
N ILE A 119 -14.41 6.44 -1.22
CA ILE A 119 -13.22 6.52 -0.37
C ILE A 119 -12.83 7.97 -0.11
N LYS A 120 -12.81 8.83 -1.13
CA LYS A 120 -12.51 10.26 -0.97
C LYS A 120 -13.43 10.95 0.03
N ILE A 121 -14.74 10.66 -0.02
CA ILE A 121 -15.72 11.17 0.94
C ILE A 121 -15.42 10.64 2.35
N LEU A 122 -15.15 9.33 2.47
CA LEU A 122 -14.85 8.67 3.74
C LEU A 122 -13.61 9.26 4.44
N VAL A 123 -12.59 9.64 3.67
CA VAL A 123 -11.31 10.15 4.23
C VAL A 123 -11.24 11.68 4.32
N HIS A 124 -12.32 12.40 4.02
CA HIS A 124 -12.30 13.87 3.86
C HIS A 124 -12.15 14.67 5.17
N SER A 125 -12.19 14.01 6.34
CA SER A 125 -12.02 14.64 7.65
C SER A 125 -10.74 15.46 7.75
#